data_AF-A0A8T3BW19-F1
#
_entry.id   AF-A0A8T3BW19-F1
#
_cell.length_a   1.000
_cell.length_b   1.000
_cell.length_c   1.000
_cell.angle_alpha   90.00
_cell.angle_beta   90.00
_cell.angle_gamma   90.00
#
_symmetry.space_group_name_H-M   'P 1'
#
loop_
_entity.id
_entity.type
_entity.pdbx_description
1 polymer ?
#
loop_
_entity_poly.entity_id
_entity_poly.type
_entity_poly.pdbx_seq_one_letter_code
_entity_poly.pdbx_strand_id
1 'polypeptide(L)'
;MFRNLRTLVPSTHSLIQRFPVSGTAKGKGKGKGKDKAGQPLKRSIIPKKKPAGSGGGGGRGRNAESELTRMAESCLDAPTPLRHLSAKDLQREAEREKLGLISKQRQREIDQAKQKAASPSHDEPFLMGTPGLDYISLGLVDADKIPEYKLTVEDGRRLAKEYSRVLMRKHRARQAAETTLLRLKKEAIAALPEKLQAAALVPDFTPFPQIDSWLP
;
A
#
# COMPACT_ATOMS: atom_id res chain seq x y z
N MET A 1 -49.36 -31.28 11.75
CA MET A 1 -49.13 -30.70 10.41
C MET A 1 -47.66 -30.31 10.31
N PHE A 2 -46.91 -31.02 9.47
CA PHE A 2 -45.46 -30.84 9.28
C PHE A 2 -45.15 -29.63 8.40
N ARG A 3 -44.21 -28.77 8.80
CA ARG A 3 -43.48 -27.86 7.89
C ARG A 3 -42.01 -27.68 8.30
N ASN A 4 -41.19 -28.50 7.65
CA ASN A 4 -39.77 -28.39 7.30
C ASN A 4 -38.98 -27.16 7.79
N LEU A 5 -38.09 -27.38 8.77
CA LEU A 5 -36.92 -26.54 9.01
C LEU A 5 -35.85 -26.93 7.98
N ARG A 6 -35.59 -26.05 7.00
CA ARG A 6 -34.40 -26.18 6.14
C ARG A 6 -33.18 -25.70 6.95
N THR A 7 -32.30 -26.63 7.27
CA THR A 7 -30.99 -26.37 7.86
C THR A 7 -30.10 -25.67 6.84
N LEU A 8 -29.53 -24.52 7.21
CA LEU A 8 -28.47 -23.87 6.44
C LEU A 8 -27.17 -24.65 6.67
N VAL A 9 -26.68 -25.33 5.64
CA VAL A 9 -25.38 -25.99 5.64
C VAL A 9 -24.30 -24.91 5.45
N PRO A 10 -23.35 -24.73 6.38
CA PRO A 10 -22.20 -23.87 6.12
C PRO A 10 -21.27 -24.56 5.12
N SER A 11 -21.17 -24.02 3.89
CA SER A 11 -20.15 -24.45 2.93
C SER A 11 -18.78 -24.01 3.42
N THR A 12 -18.06 -24.93 4.05
CA THR A 12 -16.65 -24.77 4.43
C THR A 12 -15.80 -25.19 3.24
N HIS A 13 -15.58 -24.28 2.29
CA HIS A 13 -14.51 -24.46 1.31
C HIS A 13 -13.17 -24.24 2.01
N SER A 14 -12.71 -25.28 2.69
CA SER A 14 -11.33 -25.41 3.14
C SER A 14 -10.46 -25.58 1.89
N LEU A 15 -9.69 -24.55 1.56
CA LEU A 15 -8.55 -24.68 0.65
C LEU A 15 -7.49 -25.50 1.38
N ILE A 16 -7.70 -26.81 1.46
CA ILE A 16 -6.70 -27.76 1.92
C ILE A 16 -5.55 -27.69 0.92
N GLN A 17 -4.39 -27.24 1.40
CA GLN A 17 -3.15 -27.26 0.63
C GLN A 17 -2.81 -28.73 0.28
N ARG A 18 -2.85 -29.08 -1.01
CA ARG A 18 -2.69 -30.46 -1.52
C ARG A 18 -1.27 -30.84 -1.96
N PHE A 19 -0.28 -29.94 -1.82
CA PHE A 19 1.10 -30.21 -2.23
C PHE A 19 2.10 -29.98 -1.08
N PRO A 20 3.12 -30.85 -0.94
CA PRO A 20 4.17 -30.65 0.05
C PRO A 20 5.05 -29.46 -0.37
N VAL A 21 5.23 -28.50 0.54
CA VAL A 21 6.23 -27.44 0.40
C VAL A 21 7.60 -28.08 0.46
N SER A 22 8.30 -28.10 -0.67
CA SER A 22 9.69 -28.55 -0.75
C SER A 22 10.62 -27.43 -0.26
N GLY A 23 11.42 -27.71 0.77
CA GLY A 23 12.62 -26.96 1.20
C GLY A 23 12.39 -25.51 1.65
N THR A 24 12.75 -25.05 2.85
CA THR A 24 13.80 -25.48 3.77
C THR A 24 13.41 -25.08 5.20
N ALA A 25 13.48 -26.02 6.14
CA ALA A 25 13.32 -25.75 7.55
C ALA A 25 14.60 -25.11 8.12
N LYS A 26 14.52 -23.84 8.53
CA LYS A 26 15.35 -23.35 9.65
C LYS A 26 14.52 -23.41 10.92
N GLY A 27 14.26 -24.62 11.39
CA GLY A 27 13.71 -24.91 12.71
C GLY A 27 14.66 -25.84 13.44
N LYS A 28 15.35 -25.34 14.46
CA LYS A 28 16.11 -26.15 15.40
C LYS A 28 15.15 -27.10 16.12
N GLY A 29 15.16 -28.38 15.75
CA GLY A 29 14.54 -29.43 16.53
C GLY A 29 15.37 -29.73 17.78
N LYS A 30 14.77 -29.67 18.96
CA LYS A 30 15.29 -30.35 20.15
C LYS A 30 15.22 -31.85 19.90
N GLY A 31 16.36 -32.53 19.91
CA GLY A 31 16.41 -33.99 19.86
C GLY A 31 17.76 -34.53 19.40
N LYS A 32 18.65 -34.76 20.37
CA LYS A 32 19.85 -35.63 20.33
C LYS A 32 20.45 -35.95 18.95
N GLY A 33 21.45 -35.17 18.55
CA GLY A 33 22.36 -35.50 17.47
C GLY A 33 23.64 -34.69 17.63
N LYS A 34 24.69 -35.33 18.15
CA LYS A 34 25.99 -34.78 18.50
C LYS A 34 26.68 -34.14 17.29
N ASP A 35 27.29 -32.99 17.54
CA ASP A 35 28.50 -32.42 16.97
C ASP A 35 29.00 -32.94 15.61
N LYS A 36 29.07 -32.03 14.64
CA LYS A 36 30.31 -31.81 13.87
C LYS A 36 30.58 -30.30 13.76
N ALA A 37 30.91 -29.68 14.90
CA ALA A 37 31.72 -28.48 14.89
C ALA A 37 33.10 -28.85 14.30
N GLY A 38 33.57 -28.13 13.29
CA GLY A 38 34.95 -28.28 12.78
C GLY A 38 35.14 -28.65 11.31
N GLN A 39 34.12 -28.56 10.45
CA GLN A 39 34.37 -28.52 9.00
C GLN A 39 34.69 -27.08 8.58
N PRO A 40 35.90 -26.76 8.07
CA PRO A 40 36.16 -25.46 7.51
C PRO A 40 35.24 -25.25 6.31
N LEU A 41 34.35 -24.26 6.40
CA LEU A 41 33.53 -23.81 5.27
C LEU A 41 34.46 -23.56 4.09
N LYS A 42 34.31 -24.32 3.00
CA LYS A 42 35.07 -24.14 1.77
C LYS A 42 34.81 -22.72 1.27
N ARG A 43 35.75 -21.82 1.58
CA ARG A 43 35.80 -20.47 1.02
C ARG A 43 35.87 -20.64 -0.49
N SER A 44 34.88 -20.11 -1.20
CA SER A 44 34.91 -20.05 -2.66
C SER A 44 36.09 -19.17 -3.07
N ILE A 45 37.16 -19.82 -3.50
CA ILE A 45 38.27 -19.17 -4.19
C ILE A 45 37.70 -18.69 -5.53
N ILE A 46 37.62 -17.38 -5.71
CA ILE A 46 37.24 -16.76 -6.99
C ILE A 46 38.49 -16.78 -7.88
N PRO A 47 38.55 -17.58 -8.97
CA PRO A 47 39.67 -17.50 -9.89
C PRO A 47 39.61 -16.17 -10.66
N LYS A 48 40.75 -15.49 -10.79
CA LYS A 48 40.89 -14.31 -11.66
C LYS A 48 40.68 -14.75 -13.11
N LYS A 49 39.60 -14.29 -13.74
CA LYS A 49 39.26 -14.57 -15.13
C LYS A 49 40.22 -13.80 -16.06
N LYS A 50 40.97 -14.51 -16.91
CA LYS A 50 41.68 -13.92 -18.07
C LYS A 50 40.65 -13.41 -19.10
N PRO A 51 40.94 -12.35 -19.87
CA PRO A 51 40.01 -11.81 -20.84
C PRO A 51 40.03 -12.69 -22.09
N ALA A 52 38.89 -13.27 -22.45
CA ALA A 52 38.67 -13.78 -23.79
C ALA A 52 37.16 -13.86 -24.06
N GLY A 53 36.77 -13.36 -25.23
CA GLY A 53 35.61 -13.85 -25.96
C GLY A 53 34.33 -13.03 -25.76
N SER A 54 34.11 -12.11 -26.71
CA SER A 54 32.79 -11.64 -27.13
C SER A 54 31.80 -12.81 -27.23
N GLY A 55 30.81 -12.83 -26.35
CA GLY A 55 29.69 -13.76 -26.37
C GLY A 55 28.49 -13.11 -25.69
N GLY A 56 27.42 -12.88 -26.46
CA GLY A 56 26.24 -12.13 -26.05
C GLY A 56 25.57 -12.68 -24.79
N GLY A 57 25.42 -11.80 -23.80
CA GLY A 57 24.55 -11.96 -22.65
C GLY A 57 23.89 -10.62 -22.37
N GLY A 58 22.66 -10.45 -22.85
CA GLY A 58 21.85 -9.27 -22.60
C GLY A 58 21.38 -9.21 -21.14
N GLY A 59 21.17 -7.99 -20.66
CA GLY A 59 20.31 -7.72 -19.50
C GLY A 59 21.03 -7.53 -18.18
N ARG A 60 21.66 -6.34 -18.01
CA ARG A 60 21.76 -5.60 -16.72
C ARG A 60 22.57 -4.31 -16.81
N GLY A 61 23.32 -4.08 -17.90
CA GLY A 61 24.10 -2.85 -18.10
C GLY A 61 23.51 -1.80 -19.03
N ARG A 62 22.49 -2.14 -19.85
CA ARG A 62 21.92 -1.22 -20.86
C ARG A 62 20.80 -0.32 -20.32
N ASN A 63 20.31 -0.58 -19.11
CA ASN A 63 19.14 0.11 -18.56
C ASN A 63 19.51 1.22 -17.59
N ALA A 64 20.69 1.19 -16.96
CA ALA A 64 21.06 2.17 -15.94
C ALA A 64 21.15 3.60 -16.53
N GLU A 65 21.73 3.76 -17.71
CA GLU A 65 21.79 5.06 -18.40
C GLU A 65 20.39 5.54 -18.80
N SER A 66 19.55 4.66 -19.36
CA SER A 66 18.17 5.01 -19.70
C SER A 66 17.28 5.29 -18.49
N GLU A 67 17.56 4.65 -17.35
CA GLU A 67 16.87 4.89 -16.09
C GLU A 67 17.31 6.24 -15.49
N LEU A 68 18.60 6.58 -15.57
CA LEU A 68 19.13 7.88 -15.16
C LEU A 68 18.60 9.01 -16.05
N THR A 69 18.52 8.82 -17.37
CA THR A 69 17.93 9.83 -18.27
C THR A 69 16.45 10.00 -18.00
N ARG A 70 15.67 8.91 -17.84
CA ARG A 70 14.25 8.98 -17.44
C ARG A 70 14.05 9.64 -16.09
N MET A 71 14.92 9.37 -15.13
CA MET A 71 14.89 10.01 -13.83
C MET A 71 15.19 11.51 -13.95
N ALA A 72 16.21 11.89 -14.71
CA ALA A 72 16.54 13.29 -14.96
C ALA A 72 15.40 14.02 -15.70
N GLU A 73 14.84 13.42 -16.74
CA GLU A 73 13.68 13.93 -17.48
C GLU A 73 12.47 14.08 -16.56
N SER A 74 12.16 13.08 -15.71
CA SER A 74 11.03 13.17 -14.79
C SER A 74 11.22 14.22 -13.69
N CYS A 75 12.45 14.47 -13.24
CA CYS A 75 12.75 15.57 -12.33
C CYS A 75 12.62 16.95 -13.02
N LEU A 76 13.04 17.06 -14.28
CA LEU A 76 12.91 18.29 -15.07
C LEU A 76 11.46 18.57 -15.49
N ASP A 77 10.68 17.52 -15.73
CA ASP A 77 9.26 17.58 -16.06
C ASP A 77 8.35 17.47 -14.83
N ALA A 78 8.89 17.43 -13.62
CA ALA A 78 8.07 17.50 -12.41
C ALA A 78 7.23 18.80 -12.43
N PRO A 79 5.95 18.76 -12.00
CA PRO A 79 5.17 19.97 -11.82
C PRO A 79 5.84 20.85 -10.77
N THR A 80 6.13 22.10 -11.13
CA THR A 80 6.49 23.11 -10.14
C THR A 80 5.31 23.27 -9.18
N PRO A 81 5.55 23.44 -7.86
CA PRO A 81 4.46 23.67 -6.92
C PRO A 81 3.62 24.84 -7.41
N LEU A 82 2.30 24.63 -7.53
CA LEU A 82 1.38 25.62 -8.08
C LEU A 82 1.49 26.93 -7.29
N ARG A 83 2.15 27.93 -7.88
CA ARG A 83 1.96 29.31 -7.47
C ARG A 83 0.61 29.76 -8.03
N HIS A 84 -0.22 30.33 -7.17
CA HIS A 84 -1.45 31.00 -7.60
C HIS A 84 -1.10 32.09 -8.63
N LEU A 85 -1.58 31.96 -9.87
CA LEU A 85 -1.47 33.01 -10.88
C LEU A 85 -2.47 34.13 -10.57
N SER A 86 -2.06 35.38 -10.78
CA SER A 86 -2.98 36.50 -10.66
C SER A 86 -3.99 36.50 -11.82
N ALA A 87 -5.15 37.14 -11.65
CA ALA A 87 -6.16 37.23 -12.70
C ALA A 87 -5.62 37.83 -14.02
N LYS A 88 -4.64 38.75 -13.93
CA LYS A 88 -3.99 39.34 -15.11
C LYS A 88 -3.09 38.35 -15.84
N ASP A 89 -2.42 37.47 -15.10
CA ASP A 89 -1.54 36.45 -15.69
C ASP A 89 -2.35 35.36 -16.38
N LEU A 90 -3.49 34.97 -15.79
CA LEU A 90 -4.44 34.04 -16.40
C LEU A 90 -5.00 34.57 -17.74
N GLN A 91 -5.34 35.86 -17.80
CA GLN A 91 -5.80 36.49 -19.04
C GLN A 91 -4.71 36.49 -20.12
N ARG A 92 -3.46 36.78 -19.74
CA ARG A 92 -2.33 36.74 -20.66
C ARG A 92 -2.04 35.33 -21.16
N GLU A 93 -2.19 34.31 -20.31
CA GLU A 93 -2.08 32.91 -20.73
C GLU A 93 -3.21 32.52 -21.68
N ALA A 94 -4.46 32.97 -21.43
CA ALA A 94 -5.58 32.74 -22.34
C ALA A 94 -5.38 33.41 -23.72
N GLU A 95 -4.81 34.62 -23.76
CA GLU A 95 -4.44 35.29 -25.01
C GLU A 95 -3.32 34.54 -25.75
N ARG A 96 -2.31 34.03 -25.02
CA ARG A 96 -1.24 33.19 -25.58
C ARG A 96 -1.78 31.88 -26.13
N GLU A 97 -2.68 31.22 -25.41
CA GLU A 97 -3.37 30.01 -25.87
C GLU A 97 -4.18 30.28 -27.15
N LYS A 98 -4.86 31.43 -27.23
CA LYS A 98 -5.58 31.86 -28.43
C LYS A 98 -4.64 32.07 -29.64
N LEU A 99 -3.40 32.47 -29.39
CA LEU A 99 -2.33 32.59 -30.40
C LEU A 99 -1.57 31.27 -30.65
N GLY A 100 -1.97 30.17 -30.01
CA GLY A 100 -1.36 28.84 -30.17
C GLY A 100 -0.09 28.60 -29.35
N LEU A 101 0.29 29.53 -28.46
CA LEU A 101 1.43 29.39 -27.55
C LEU A 101 0.99 28.75 -26.23
N ILE A 102 1.11 27.42 -26.14
CA ILE A 102 0.66 26.64 -24.98
C ILE A 102 1.83 26.45 -24.00
N SER A 103 1.59 26.72 -22.71
CA SER A 103 2.57 26.44 -21.65
C SER A 103 2.69 24.94 -21.37
N LYS A 104 3.86 24.48 -20.88
CA LYS A 104 4.04 23.08 -20.46
C LYS A 104 3.00 22.63 -19.44
N GLN A 105 2.60 23.54 -18.54
CA GLN A 105 1.59 23.26 -17.52
C GLN A 105 0.21 23.04 -18.14
N ARG A 106 -0.18 23.88 -19.11
CA ARG A 106 -1.44 23.73 -19.84
C ARG A 106 -1.48 22.45 -20.69
N GLN A 107 -0.38 22.08 -21.31
CA GLN A 107 -0.24 20.79 -22.00
C GLN A 107 -0.53 19.61 -21.05
N ARG A 108 0.06 19.63 -19.84
CA ARG A 108 -0.20 18.59 -18.82
C ARG A 108 -1.66 18.54 -18.39
N GLU A 109 -2.32 19.68 -18.24
CA GLU A 109 -3.76 19.73 -17.93
C GLU A 109 -4.61 19.12 -19.05
N ILE A 110 -4.29 19.43 -20.30
CA ILE A 110 -4.96 18.88 -21.47
C ILE A 110 -4.76 17.36 -21.51
N ASP A 111 -3.55 16.87 -21.28
CA ASP A 111 -3.24 15.44 -21.30
C ASP A 111 -3.91 14.69 -20.13
N GLN A 112 -3.95 15.30 -18.93
CA GLN A 112 -4.70 14.75 -17.80
C GLN A 112 -6.21 14.71 -18.08
N ALA A 113 -6.77 15.74 -18.72
CA ALA A 113 -8.18 15.76 -19.11
C ALA A 113 -8.48 14.68 -20.16
N LYS A 114 -7.59 14.47 -21.14
CA LYS A 114 -7.70 13.37 -22.12
C LYS A 114 -7.61 12.00 -21.46
N GLN A 115 -6.68 11.81 -20.52
CA GLN A 115 -6.55 10.55 -19.77
C GLN A 115 -7.80 10.26 -18.93
N LYS A 116 -8.37 11.27 -18.26
CA LYS A 116 -9.64 11.14 -17.52
C LYS A 116 -10.83 10.86 -18.44
N ALA A 117 -10.81 11.37 -19.68
CA ALA A 117 -11.83 11.04 -20.67
C ALA A 117 -11.67 9.62 -21.24
N ALA A 118 -10.44 9.08 -21.24
CA ALA A 118 -10.12 7.75 -21.74
C ALA A 118 -10.24 6.64 -20.66
N SER A 119 -10.27 7.00 -19.38
CA SER A 119 -10.53 6.03 -18.31
C SER A 119 -11.96 5.50 -18.42
N PRO A 120 -12.18 4.18 -18.22
CA PRO A 120 -13.52 3.59 -18.28
C PRO A 120 -14.47 4.28 -17.30
N SER A 121 -15.73 4.45 -17.72
CA SER A 121 -16.76 5.03 -16.86
C SER A 121 -16.92 4.21 -15.59
N HIS A 122 -17.35 4.86 -14.51
CA HIS A 122 -17.66 4.21 -13.23
C HIS A 122 -18.79 3.17 -13.30
N ASP A 123 -19.41 2.99 -14.48
CA ASP A 123 -20.52 2.07 -14.71
C ASP A 123 -20.05 0.62 -14.93
N GLU A 124 -18.77 0.42 -15.27
CA GLU A 124 -18.17 -0.93 -15.32
C GLU A 124 -17.74 -1.34 -13.91
N PRO A 125 -18.07 -2.56 -13.45
CA PRO A 125 -17.68 -3.03 -12.13
C PRO A 125 -16.15 -3.08 -12.04
N PHE A 126 -15.58 -2.08 -11.35
CA PHE A 126 -14.16 -2.05 -11.08
C PHE A 126 -13.84 -3.12 -10.02
N LEU A 127 -13.18 -4.21 -10.43
CA LEU A 127 -12.72 -5.22 -9.48
C LEU A 127 -11.56 -4.65 -8.64
N MET A 128 -11.84 -4.44 -7.36
CA MET A 128 -10.86 -4.02 -6.36
C MET A 128 -9.85 -5.13 -6.14
N GLY A 129 -8.64 -5.00 -6.70
CA GLY A 129 -7.57 -5.98 -6.51
C GLY A 129 -6.58 -6.01 -7.67
N THR A 130 -5.69 -7.02 -7.65
CA THR A 130 -4.83 -7.30 -8.80
C THR A 130 -5.70 -7.86 -9.94
N PRO A 131 -5.66 -7.27 -11.14
CA PRO A 131 -6.50 -7.73 -12.25
C PRO A 131 -6.22 -9.20 -12.56
N GLY A 132 -7.27 -10.00 -12.63
CA GLY A 132 -7.19 -11.44 -12.97
C GLY A 132 -7.05 -12.39 -11.78
N LEU A 133 -6.99 -11.89 -10.54
CA LEU A 133 -7.04 -12.71 -9.32
C LEU A 133 -8.43 -12.68 -8.66
N ASP A 134 -9.47 -12.50 -9.46
CA ASP A 134 -10.83 -12.43 -8.99
C ASP A 134 -11.50 -13.80 -9.10
N TYR A 135 -12.41 -14.12 -8.19
CA TYR A 135 -13.11 -15.41 -8.18
C TYR A 135 -13.88 -15.69 -9.49
N ILE A 136 -14.27 -14.63 -10.20
CA ILE A 136 -14.90 -14.67 -11.52
C ILE A 136 -13.86 -15.00 -12.60
N SER A 137 -12.73 -14.27 -12.64
CA SER A 137 -11.65 -14.50 -13.61
C SER A 137 -10.96 -15.86 -13.45
N LEU A 138 -10.93 -16.39 -12.22
CA LEU A 138 -10.42 -17.73 -11.92
C LEU A 138 -11.41 -18.85 -12.27
N GLY A 139 -12.61 -18.52 -12.76
CA GLY A 139 -13.64 -19.49 -13.14
C GLY A 139 -14.24 -20.26 -11.96
N LEU A 140 -14.08 -19.72 -10.73
CA LEU A 140 -14.56 -20.36 -9.50
C LEU A 140 -16.00 -19.96 -9.18
N VAL A 141 -16.41 -18.77 -9.63
CA VAL A 141 -17.77 -18.23 -9.50
C VAL A 141 -18.25 -17.77 -10.86
N ASP A 142 -19.37 -18.32 -11.32
CA ASP A 142 -20.04 -17.84 -12.54
C ASP A 142 -20.64 -16.47 -12.27
N ALA A 143 -20.25 -15.46 -13.08
CA ALA A 143 -20.75 -14.09 -12.95
C ALA A 143 -22.28 -14.02 -12.99
N ASP A 144 -22.91 -14.80 -13.88
CA ASP A 144 -24.35 -14.80 -14.13
C ASP A 144 -25.19 -15.34 -12.96
N LYS A 145 -24.55 -16.07 -12.03
CA LYS A 145 -25.23 -16.67 -10.86
C LYS A 145 -25.11 -15.82 -9.61
N ILE A 146 -24.37 -14.71 -9.66
CA ILE A 146 -24.21 -13.82 -8.51
C ILE A 146 -25.54 -13.07 -8.32
N PRO A 147 -26.24 -13.23 -7.18
CA PRO A 147 -27.48 -12.51 -6.96
C PRO A 147 -27.21 -11.00 -6.89
N GLU A 148 -27.73 -10.26 -7.86
CA GLU A 148 -27.65 -8.80 -7.88
C GLU A 148 -28.54 -8.21 -6.79
N TYR A 149 -27.92 -7.64 -5.75
CA TYR A 149 -28.65 -6.86 -4.76
C TYR A 149 -28.83 -5.43 -5.26
N LYS A 150 -30.05 -5.09 -5.69
CA LYS A 150 -30.42 -3.71 -6.06
C LYS A 150 -30.54 -2.87 -4.80
N LEU A 151 -29.49 -2.13 -4.46
CA LEU A 151 -29.55 -1.20 -3.35
C LEU A 151 -30.46 -0.03 -3.72
N THR A 152 -31.57 0.13 -3.01
CA THR A 152 -32.43 1.30 -3.20
C THR A 152 -31.69 2.57 -2.79
N VAL A 153 -32.00 3.70 -3.41
CA VAL A 153 -31.37 5.00 -3.07
C VAL A 153 -31.59 5.34 -1.59
N GLU A 154 -32.72 4.95 -1.03
CA GLU A 154 -33.03 5.16 0.39
C GLU A 154 -32.12 4.35 1.30
N ASP A 155 -31.92 3.07 1.00
CA ASP A 155 -31.07 2.20 1.80
C ASP A 155 -29.60 2.61 1.69
N GLY A 156 -29.13 3.02 0.50
CA GLY A 156 -27.80 3.59 0.34
C GLY A 156 -27.57 4.83 1.21
N ARG A 157 -28.55 5.75 1.24
CA ARG A 157 -28.50 6.94 2.12
C ARG A 157 -28.50 6.58 3.60
N ARG A 158 -29.26 5.55 4.00
CA ARG A 158 -29.29 5.06 5.39
C ARG A 158 -27.94 4.46 5.80
N LEU A 159 -27.38 3.57 4.98
CA LEU A 159 -26.09 2.92 5.24
C LEU A 159 -24.95 3.93 5.35
N ALA A 160 -24.89 4.92 4.45
CA ALA A 160 -23.87 5.98 4.51
C ALA A 160 -23.97 6.81 5.80
N LYS A 161 -25.19 7.15 6.21
CA LYS A 161 -25.43 7.88 7.48
C LYS A 161 -25.04 7.05 8.69
N GLU A 162 -25.36 5.76 8.73
CA GLU A 162 -24.96 4.89 9.84
C GLU A 162 -23.45 4.65 9.88
N TYR A 163 -22.81 4.46 8.72
CA TYR A 163 -21.35 4.35 8.65
C TYR A 163 -20.65 5.59 9.21
N SER A 164 -21.06 6.78 8.76
CA SER A 164 -20.49 8.04 9.29
C SER A 164 -20.73 8.20 10.79
N ARG A 165 -21.91 7.82 11.31
CA ARG A 165 -22.20 7.82 12.75
C ARG A 165 -21.27 6.89 13.52
N VAL A 166 -21.10 5.65 13.06
CA VAL A 166 -20.22 4.66 13.70
C VAL A 166 -18.77 5.13 13.66
N LEU A 167 -18.31 5.66 12.53
CA LEU A 167 -16.95 6.18 12.38
C LEU A 167 -16.68 7.33 13.35
N MET A 168 -17.61 8.28 13.47
CA MET A 168 -17.49 9.39 14.41
C MET A 168 -17.53 8.93 15.87
N ARG A 169 -18.34 7.92 16.20
CA ARG A 169 -18.34 7.32 17.53
C ARG A 169 -16.99 6.70 17.87
N LYS A 170 -16.40 5.92 16.94
CA LYS A 170 -15.06 5.34 17.10
C LYS A 170 -14.00 6.42 17.25
N HIS A 171 -14.05 7.47 16.44
CA HIS A 171 -13.10 8.58 16.51
C HIS A 171 -13.17 9.28 17.88
N ARG A 172 -14.38 9.62 18.35
CA ARG A 172 -14.56 10.24 19.67
C ARG A 172 -14.08 9.34 20.80
N ALA A 173 -14.36 8.05 20.74
CA ALA A 173 -13.87 7.09 21.73
C ALA A 173 -12.34 7.04 21.75
N ARG A 174 -11.70 7.03 20.57
CA ARG A 174 -10.24 7.10 20.45
C ARG A 174 -9.68 8.40 21.03
N GLN A 175 -10.26 9.55 20.70
CA GLN A 175 -9.84 10.85 21.24
C GLN A 175 -9.99 10.91 22.77
N ALA A 176 -11.08 10.39 23.32
CA ALA A 176 -11.26 10.29 24.76
C ALA A 176 -10.18 9.39 25.40
N ALA A 177 -9.85 8.25 24.79
CA ALA A 177 -8.80 7.36 25.28
C ALA A 177 -7.40 8.02 25.22
N GLU A 178 -7.07 8.69 24.12
CA GLU A 178 -5.78 9.38 23.95
C GLU A 178 -5.64 10.57 24.91
N THR A 179 -6.70 11.38 25.08
CA THR A 179 -6.69 12.53 26.00
C THR A 179 -6.61 12.10 27.46
N THR A 180 -7.34 11.06 27.85
CA THR A 180 -7.24 10.49 29.20
C THR A 180 -5.85 9.90 29.46
N LEU A 181 -5.28 9.15 28.52
CA LEU A 181 -3.91 8.64 28.62
C LEU A 181 -2.91 9.78 28.77
N LEU A 182 -3.02 10.83 27.96
CA LEU A 182 -2.14 12.00 28.04
C LEU A 182 -2.27 12.73 29.37
N ARG A 183 -3.49 12.90 29.89
CA ARG A 183 -3.73 13.50 31.21
C ARG A 183 -3.07 12.68 32.31
N LEU A 184 -3.32 11.37 32.33
CA LEU A 184 -2.73 10.45 33.32
C LEU A 184 -1.19 10.41 33.21
N LYS A 185 -0.63 10.48 32.00
CA LYS A 185 0.82 10.58 31.79
C LYS A 185 1.39 11.84 32.46
N LYS A 186 0.73 12.99 32.30
CA LYS A 186 1.17 14.24 32.95
C LYS A 186 1.07 14.17 34.47
N GLU A 187 -0.04 13.65 34.99
CA GLU A 187 -0.25 13.45 36.43
C GLU A 187 0.81 12.50 37.01
N ALA A 188 1.13 11.41 36.30
CA ALA A 188 2.17 10.47 36.71
C ALA A 188 3.57 11.11 36.74
N ILE A 189 3.90 11.95 35.75
CA ILE A 189 5.17 12.71 35.76
C ILE A 189 5.20 13.68 36.94
N ALA A 190 4.10 14.39 37.21
CA ALA A 190 4.03 15.33 38.33
C ALA A 190 4.13 14.66 39.71
N ALA A 191 3.75 13.39 39.82
CA ALA A 191 3.88 12.62 41.06
C ALA A 191 5.31 12.12 41.35
N LEU A 192 6.24 12.22 40.40
CA LEU A 192 7.64 11.80 40.60
C LEU A 192 8.41 12.80 41.49
N PRO A 193 9.53 12.40 42.13
CA PRO A 193 10.45 13.33 42.77
C PRO A 193 11.11 14.29 41.76
N GLU A 194 11.39 15.53 42.16
CA GLU A 194 11.87 16.63 41.28
C GLU A 194 13.04 16.24 40.36
N LYS A 195 14.01 15.48 40.88
CA LYS A 195 15.18 15.01 40.11
C LYS A 195 14.79 14.13 38.91
N LEU A 196 13.74 13.31 39.06
CA LEU A 196 13.26 12.39 38.02
C LEU A 196 12.25 13.07 37.09
N GLN A 197 11.52 14.07 37.56
CA GLN A 197 10.63 14.88 36.71
C GLN A 197 11.39 15.55 35.57
N ALA A 198 12.54 16.16 35.89
CA ALA A 198 13.38 16.85 34.90
C ALA A 198 13.86 15.89 33.80
N ALA A 199 14.23 14.67 34.16
CA ALA A 199 14.65 13.64 33.21
C ALA A 199 13.46 13.14 32.35
N ALA A 200 12.28 12.96 32.94
CA ALA A 200 11.09 12.46 32.25
C ALA A 200 10.44 13.47 31.28
N LEU A 201 10.72 14.77 31.45
CA LEU A 201 10.24 15.83 30.56
C LEU A 201 10.94 15.79 29.18
N VAL A 202 12.16 15.26 29.12
CA VAL A 202 12.97 15.19 27.90
C VAL A 202 12.43 14.06 27.00
N PRO A 203 12.06 14.34 25.73
CA PRO A 203 11.64 13.29 24.80
C PRO A 203 12.77 12.28 24.54
N ASP A 204 12.44 10.99 24.63
CA ASP A 204 13.39 9.92 24.34
C ASP A 204 13.46 9.62 22.83
N PHE A 205 14.67 9.50 22.29
CA PHE A 205 14.95 9.17 20.89
C PHE A 205 15.33 7.70 20.67
N THR A 206 15.46 6.88 21.72
CA THR A 206 15.69 5.43 21.59
C THR A 206 14.65 4.67 20.75
N PRO A 207 13.36 5.05 20.64
CA PRO A 207 12.42 4.36 19.76
C PRO A 207 12.68 4.59 18.26
N PHE A 208 13.67 5.42 17.90
CA PHE A 208 14.06 5.66 16.51
C PHE A 208 15.40 5.01 16.18
N PRO A 209 15.51 4.28 15.06
CA PRO A 209 14.43 3.87 14.13
C PRO A 209 13.49 2.86 14.81
N GLN A 210 12.20 2.88 14.48
CA GLN A 210 11.25 1.90 15.04
C GLN A 210 11.64 0.48 14.59
N ILE A 211 12.29 -0.26 15.48
CA ILE A 211 12.70 -1.65 15.26
C ILE A 211 11.47 -2.54 15.50
N ASP A 212 10.96 -3.12 14.41
CA ASP A 212 10.19 -4.37 14.37
C ASP A 212 8.83 -4.41 15.09
N SER A 213 7.92 -3.47 14.82
CA SER A 213 6.49 -3.76 14.99
C SER A 213 5.94 -4.40 13.71
N TRP A 214 5.97 -5.73 13.65
CA TRP A 214 5.28 -6.47 12.59
C TRP A 214 3.77 -6.20 12.72
N LEU A 215 3.16 -5.66 11.66
CA LEU A 215 1.71 -5.52 11.63
C LEU A 215 1.07 -6.93 11.66
N PRO A 216 0.00 -7.11 12.45
CA PRO A 216 -0.74 -8.36 12.50
C PRO A 216 -1.47 -8.68 11.20
#